data_AF-A0A8J8FTK4-F1
#
_entry.id   AF-A0A8J8FTK4-F1
#
_cell.length_a   1.000
_cell.length_b   1.000
_cell.length_c   1.000
_cell.angle_alpha   90.00
_cell.angle_beta   90.00
_cell.angle_gamma   90.00
#
_symmetry.space_group_name_H-M   'P 1'
#
loop_
_entity.id
_entity.type
_entity.pdbx_description
1 polymer ?
#
loop_
_entity_poly.entity_id
_entity_poly.type
_entity_poly.pdbx_seq_one_letter_code
_entity_poly.pdbx_strand_id
1 'polypeptide(L)'
;MSIKISKCGNICAICPLYKENLLTLEDRKYTAEGCGKYINWNPTPDKLKQCWGCQSEEGFIYIPKCPMRQCAMYNSVENCAYCSEFPCEDSPKLSREMVENRLEEKIPEEDYKSFVRPWESTIHLIKIREKLSDDQIVQKKPYSIDLNIVDFPKETSLTKDKKEAYKAIHNLIETIEPLKDLTYARAHLMKEYRKYFIKLLWVFGLFGDLKKDEGGASLVLGHKEYFQEMKKGARYYSNWTHLKGKMFPILEKKGVKVELIPETKIEKVLTPTKSLKKSGGWTLRMSFGKEMREIEGLKSLQRYVSLLNENKGKAAYKSFNKADMRILTEKKSW
;
A
#
# COMPACT_ATOMS: atom_id res chain seq x y z
N MET A 1 -28.27 -16.63 -19.92
CA MET A 1 -27.06 -15.79 -20.12
C MET A 1 -26.16 -15.94 -18.91
N SER A 2 -24.90 -16.29 -19.09
CA SER A 2 -23.91 -16.35 -18.00
C SER A 2 -23.65 -14.94 -17.46
N ILE A 3 -23.84 -14.73 -16.16
CA ILE A 3 -23.53 -13.45 -15.51
C ILE A 3 -22.02 -13.19 -15.66
N LYS A 4 -21.63 -12.04 -16.24
CA LYS A 4 -20.22 -11.68 -16.44
C LYS A 4 -19.56 -11.32 -15.11
N ILE A 5 -18.65 -12.16 -14.62
CA ILE A 5 -17.91 -11.99 -13.36
C ILE A 5 -16.46 -11.60 -13.63
N SER A 6 -15.96 -10.63 -12.88
CA SER A 6 -14.57 -10.18 -12.94
C SER A 6 -13.62 -11.22 -12.33
N LYS A 7 -12.31 -11.11 -12.62
CA LYS A 7 -11.27 -11.96 -12.01
C LYS A 7 -11.34 -11.96 -10.47
N CYS A 8 -11.71 -10.82 -9.88
CA CYS A 8 -11.81 -10.67 -8.43
C CYS A 8 -13.23 -10.92 -7.88
N GLY A 9 -14.20 -11.34 -8.69
CA GLY A 9 -15.57 -11.63 -8.20
C GLY A 9 -16.59 -10.51 -8.31
N ASN A 10 -16.23 -9.34 -8.83
CA ASN A 10 -17.22 -8.27 -9.04
C ASN A 10 -18.16 -8.66 -10.19
N ILE A 11 -19.44 -8.29 -10.08
CA ILE A 11 -20.42 -8.56 -11.14
C ILE A 11 -20.38 -7.42 -12.15
N CYS A 12 -19.70 -7.65 -13.28
CA CYS A 12 -19.61 -6.63 -14.33
C CYS A 12 -20.98 -6.33 -14.93
N ALA A 13 -21.84 -7.34 -15.09
CA ALA A 13 -23.15 -7.16 -15.74
C ALA A 13 -24.05 -6.10 -15.09
N ILE A 14 -23.97 -5.94 -13.76
CA ILE A 14 -24.75 -4.94 -13.01
C ILE A 14 -23.88 -3.78 -12.49
N CYS A 15 -22.63 -3.69 -12.93
CA CYS A 15 -21.75 -2.62 -12.51
C CYS A 15 -22.10 -1.34 -13.30
N PRO A 16 -22.30 -0.18 -12.64
CA PRO A 16 -22.68 1.06 -13.32
C PRO A 16 -21.56 1.59 -14.24
N LEU A 17 -20.32 1.12 -14.07
CA LEU A 17 -19.20 1.47 -14.94
C LEU A 17 -19.08 0.59 -16.19
N TYR A 18 -19.85 -0.50 -16.26
CA TYR A 18 -19.76 -1.43 -17.37
C TYR A 18 -20.27 -0.78 -18.65
N LYS A 19 -19.67 -1.12 -19.79
CA LYS A 19 -19.90 -0.45 -21.07
C LYS A 19 -21.37 -0.38 -21.50
N GLU A 20 -22.15 -1.39 -21.12
CA GLU A 20 -23.58 -1.48 -21.42
C GLU A 20 -24.45 -0.64 -20.47
N ASN A 21 -23.91 -0.20 -19.32
CA ASN A 21 -24.63 0.53 -18.27
C ASN A 21 -24.25 2.02 -18.18
N LEU A 22 -23.23 2.47 -18.93
CA LEU A 22 -22.70 3.85 -18.87
C LEU A 22 -22.79 4.52 -20.25
N LEU A 23 -24.00 4.85 -20.71
CA LEU A 23 -24.27 5.27 -22.09
C LEU A 23 -24.41 6.80 -22.20
N THR A 24 -25.06 7.43 -21.23
CA THR A 24 -25.47 8.84 -21.27
C THR A 24 -24.67 9.71 -20.28
N LEU A 25 -24.89 11.02 -20.32
CA LEU A 25 -24.32 11.93 -19.32
C LEU A 25 -25.00 11.73 -17.96
N GLU A 26 -26.28 11.43 -17.96
CA GLU A 26 -27.11 11.10 -16.80
C GLU A 26 -26.58 9.86 -16.10
N ASP A 27 -26.27 8.79 -16.84
CA ASP A 27 -25.65 7.57 -16.28
C ASP A 27 -24.32 7.90 -15.60
N ARG A 28 -23.52 8.81 -16.18
CA ARG A 28 -22.23 9.23 -15.61
C ARG A 28 -22.40 10.05 -14.35
N LYS A 29 -23.39 10.94 -14.29
CA LYS A 29 -23.71 11.71 -13.08
C LYS A 29 -24.16 10.78 -11.96
N TYR A 30 -25.15 9.92 -12.24
CA TYR A 30 -25.64 8.91 -11.32
C TYR A 30 -24.52 8.00 -10.82
N THR A 31 -23.67 7.51 -11.74
CA THR A 31 -22.53 6.65 -11.40
C THR A 31 -21.52 7.38 -10.51
N ALA A 32 -21.17 8.62 -10.82
CA ALA A 32 -20.21 9.39 -10.05
C ALA A 32 -20.71 9.68 -8.63
N GLU A 33 -21.98 10.06 -8.49
CA GLU A 33 -22.62 10.34 -7.20
C GLU A 33 -22.70 9.08 -6.34
N GLY A 34 -23.23 7.99 -6.90
CA GLY A 34 -23.34 6.71 -6.18
C GLY A 34 -21.98 6.11 -5.86
N CYS A 35 -21.00 6.23 -6.75
CA CYS A 35 -19.63 5.79 -6.45
C CYS A 35 -18.99 6.62 -5.32
N GLY A 36 -19.21 7.94 -5.33
CA GLY A 36 -18.73 8.84 -4.29
C GLY A 36 -19.30 8.48 -2.94
N LYS A 37 -20.63 8.31 -2.88
CA LYS A 37 -21.37 7.97 -1.66
C LYS A 37 -21.05 6.57 -1.14
N TYR A 38 -21.21 5.54 -1.98
CA TYR A 38 -21.25 4.15 -1.52
C TYR A 38 -19.91 3.41 -1.58
N ILE A 39 -18.99 3.79 -2.47
CA ILE A 39 -17.66 3.14 -2.55
C ILE A 39 -16.48 4.10 -2.28
N ASN A 40 -16.76 5.34 -1.86
CA ASN A 40 -15.75 6.37 -1.55
C ASN A 40 -14.77 6.64 -2.71
N TRP A 41 -15.28 6.58 -3.94
CA TRP A 41 -14.55 6.96 -5.14
C TRP A 41 -15.33 8.08 -5.82
N ASN A 42 -14.75 9.28 -5.87
CA ASN A 42 -15.40 10.50 -6.37
C ASN A 42 -14.87 10.87 -7.78
N PRO A 43 -15.22 10.12 -8.84
CA PRO A 43 -14.85 10.48 -10.19
C PRO A 43 -15.62 11.71 -10.66
N THR A 44 -15.05 12.48 -11.59
CA THR A 44 -15.80 13.52 -12.29
C THR A 44 -16.62 12.86 -13.42
N PRO A 45 -17.92 13.14 -13.57
CA PRO A 45 -18.78 12.49 -14.57
C PRO A 45 -18.23 12.52 -16.01
N ASP A 46 -17.68 13.65 -16.45
CA ASP A 46 -17.06 13.83 -17.78
C ASP A 46 -15.85 12.93 -18.02
N LYS A 47 -15.16 12.52 -16.94
CA LYS A 47 -13.97 11.66 -17.00
C LYS A 47 -14.27 10.17 -16.90
N LEU A 48 -15.52 9.80 -16.62
CA LEU A 48 -15.92 8.40 -16.63
C LEU A 48 -15.83 7.84 -18.06
N LYS A 49 -15.51 6.56 -18.20
CA LYS A 49 -15.37 5.86 -19.48
C LYS A 49 -15.99 4.48 -19.33
N GLN A 50 -16.56 3.98 -20.41
CA GLN A 50 -17.16 2.65 -20.46
C GLN A 50 -16.11 1.56 -20.20
N CYS A 51 -16.29 0.79 -19.13
CA CYS A 51 -15.41 -0.32 -18.77
C CYS A 51 -15.85 -1.60 -19.47
N TRP A 52 -14.92 -2.30 -20.10
CA TRP A 52 -15.23 -3.55 -20.82
C TRP A 52 -15.19 -4.79 -19.91
N GLY A 53 -14.81 -4.59 -18.65
CA GLY A 53 -14.61 -5.65 -17.65
C GLY A 53 -13.23 -6.30 -17.79
N CYS A 54 -12.67 -6.77 -16.68
CA CYS A 54 -11.27 -7.22 -16.68
C CYS A 54 -11.01 -8.56 -17.38
N GLN A 55 -12.08 -9.28 -17.74
CA GLN A 55 -12.03 -10.49 -18.57
C GLN A 55 -11.87 -10.15 -20.06
N SER A 56 -12.12 -8.90 -20.46
CA SER A 56 -11.98 -8.47 -21.85
C SER A 56 -10.50 -8.47 -22.25
N GLU A 57 -10.23 -8.96 -23.45
CA GLU A 57 -8.92 -8.87 -24.11
C GLU A 57 -8.69 -7.47 -24.70
N GLU A 58 -9.78 -6.81 -25.07
CA GLU A 58 -9.78 -5.49 -25.71
C GLU A 58 -10.56 -4.44 -24.92
N GLY A 59 -10.43 -3.18 -25.36
CA GLY A 59 -11.20 -2.06 -24.84
C GLY A 59 -10.66 -1.47 -23.54
N PHE A 60 -11.42 -0.51 -23.00
CA PHE A 60 -10.99 0.23 -21.81
C PHE A 60 -11.23 -0.56 -20.53
N ILE A 61 -10.18 -0.69 -19.71
CA ILE A 61 -10.23 -1.26 -18.36
C ILE A 61 -9.80 -0.17 -17.39
N TYR A 62 -10.63 0.15 -16.38
CA TYR A 62 -10.32 1.21 -15.40
C TYR A 62 -9.00 0.99 -14.64
N ILE A 63 -8.68 -0.25 -14.31
CA ILE A 63 -7.48 -0.62 -13.56
C ILE A 63 -6.71 -1.67 -14.35
N PRO A 64 -5.99 -1.28 -15.43
CA PRO A 64 -5.32 -2.24 -16.32
C PRO A 64 -4.21 -3.02 -15.60
N LYS A 65 -3.57 -2.41 -14.61
CA LYS A 65 -2.53 -3.01 -13.75
C LYS A 65 -3.08 -3.48 -12.41
N CYS A 66 -4.34 -3.94 -12.37
CA CYS A 66 -4.94 -4.49 -11.14
C CYS A 66 -4.16 -5.74 -10.69
N PRO A 67 -3.62 -5.79 -9.46
CA PRO A 67 -2.89 -6.94 -8.96
C PRO A 67 -3.71 -8.23 -8.96
N MET A 68 -5.01 -8.16 -8.63
CA MET A 68 -5.89 -9.33 -8.63
C MET A 68 -6.12 -9.88 -10.05
N ARG A 69 -6.30 -9.00 -11.04
CA ARG A 69 -6.41 -9.41 -12.45
C ARG A 69 -5.14 -10.14 -12.90
N GLN A 70 -3.98 -9.53 -12.66
CA GLN A 70 -2.69 -10.11 -13.02
C GLN A 70 -2.44 -11.44 -12.28
N CYS A 71 -2.86 -11.54 -11.01
CA CYS A 71 -2.75 -12.76 -10.24
C CYS A 71 -3.61 -13.90 -10.79
N ALA A 72 -4.86 -13.62 -11.17
CA ALA A 72 -5.71 -14.63 -11.80
C ALA A 72 -5.15 -15.08 -13.16
N MET A 73 -4.64 -14.14 -13.97
CA MET A 73 -3.97 -14.44 -15.24
C MET A 73 -2.70 -15.28 -15.04
N TYR A 74 -1.88 -14.92 -14.05
CA TYR A 74 -0.65 -15.65 -13.72
C TYR A 74 -0.94 -17.11 -13.33
N ASN A 75 -1.97 -17.32 -12.51
CA ASN A 75 -2.45 -18.65 -12.12
C ASN A 75 -3.27 -19.36 -13.21
N SER A 76 -3.53 -18.70 -14.34
CA SER A 76 -4.34 -19.25 -15.43
C SER A 76 -5.77 -19.63 -14.99
N VAL A 77 -6.35 -18.88 -14.05
CA VAL A 77 -7.71 -19.12 -13.53
C VAL A 77 -8.74 -18.15 -14.11
N GLU A 78 -9.98 -18.63 -14.27
CA GLU A 78 -11.08 -17.80 -14.76
C GLU A 78 -11.36 -16.65 -13.80
N ASN A 79 -11.42 -16.91 -12.51
CA ASN A 79 -11.52 -15.92 -11.44
C ASN A 79 -10.95 -16.53 -10.15
N CYS A 80 -10.86 -15.74 -9.08
CA CYS A 80 -10.26 -16.17 -7.82
C CYS A 80 -10.90 -17.43 -7.21
N ALA A 81 -12.18 -17.73 -7.49
CA ALA A 81 -12.84 -18.92 -6.93
C ALA A 81 -12.19 -20.24 -7.39
N TYR A 82 -11.51 -20.25 -8.53
CA TYR A 82 -10.81 -21.44 -9.04
C TYR A 82 -9.40 -21.61 -8.45
N CYS A 83 -8.91 -20.67 -7.64
CA CYS A 83 -7.56 -20.73 -7.05
C CYS A 83 -7.58 -21.52 -5.72
N SER A 84 -6.60 -22.38 -5.46
CA SER A 84 -6.51 -23.15 -4.20
C SER A 84 -6.35 -22.28 -2.95
N GLU A 85 -5.80 -21.06 -3.09
CA GLU A 85 -5.64 -20.10 -1.99
C GLU A 85 -6.89 -19.27 -1.69
N PHE A 86 -7.96 -19.41 -2.46
CA PHE A 86 -9.16 -18.62 -2.22
C PHE A 86 -9.98 -19.21 -1.05
N PRO A 87 -10.41 -18.38 -0.07
CA PRO A 87 -10.17 -16.94 0.06
C PRO A 87 -8.77 -16.61 0.63
N CYS A 88 -8.08 -15.66 0.00
CA CYS A 88 -6.76 -15.19 0.49
C CYS A 88 -6.86 -13.84 1.22
N GLU A 89 -5.80 -13.45 1.93
CA GLU A 89 -5.75 -12.21 2.75
C GLU A 89 -6.05 -10.92 1.96
N ASP A 90 -5.76 -10.92 0.66
CA ASP A 90 -5.91 -9.78 -0.24
C ASP A 90 -7.28 -9.74 -0.95
N SER A 91 -8.18 -10.69 -0.64
CA SER A 91 -9.55 -10.69 -1.17
C SER A 91 -10.28 -9.40 -0.79
N PRO A 92 -11.01 -8.74 -1.73
CA PRO A 92 -11.71 -7.52 -1.40
C PRO A 92 -12.83 -7.78 -0.39
N LYS A 93 -13.00 -6.85 0.55
CA LYS A 93 -13.87 -7.04 1.73
C LYS A 93 -15.13 -6.16 1.74
N LEU A 94 -15.47 -5.48 0.64
CA LEU A 94 -16.66 -4.62 0.66
C LEU A 94 -17.93 -5.44 0.94
N SER A 95 -18.76 -4.97 1.88
CA SER A 95 -20.08 -5.51 2.19
C SER A 95 -21.08 -4.38 2.42
N ARG A 96 -22.39 -4.68 2.34
CA ARG A 96 -23.46 -3.76 2.75
C ARG A 96 -23.24 -3.20 4.15
N GLU A 97 -23.03 -4.07 5.12
CA GLU A 97 -22.80 -3.71 6.52
C GLU A 97 -21.63 -2.72 6.67
N MET A 98 -20.52 -2.95 5.97
CA MET A 98 -19.38 -2.04 6.01
C MET A 98 -19.70 -0.65 5.45
N VAL A 99 -20.54 -0.58 4.42
CA VAL A 99 -20.96 0.71 3.83
C VAL A 99 -21.98 1.40 4.72
N GLU A 100 -22.97 0.69 5.25
CA GLU A 100 -23.98 1.21 6.18
C GLU A 100 -23.33 1.74 7.47
N ASN A 101 -22.43 0.97 8.08
CA ASN A 101 -21.68 1.40 9.27
C ASN A 101 -20.83 2.64 8.99
N ARG A 102 -20.29 2.80 7.77
CA ARG A 102 -19.52 3.99 7.40
C ARG A 102 -20.39 5.22 7.19
N LEU A 103 -21.58 5.04 6.63
CA LEU A 103 -22.50 6.13 6.34
C LEU A 103 -23.41 6.47 7.53
N GLU A 104 -23.46 5.61 8.55
CA GLU A 104 -24.37 5.72 9.70
C GLU A 104 -25.85 5.74 9.27
N GLU A 105 -26.15 5.13 8.12
CA GLU A 105 -27.49 5.04 7.54
C GLU A 105 -27.69 3.70 6.82
N LYS A 106 -28.94 3.27 6.68
CA LYS A 106 -29.29 2.13 5.84
C LYS A 106 -29.24 2.52 4.36
N ILE A 107 -28.72 1.64 3.52
CA ILE A 107 -28.66 1.88 2.07
C ILE A 107 -30.02 1.51 1.47
N PRO A 108 -30.66 2.38 0.67
CA PRO A 108 -31.84 2.02 -0.09
C PRO A 108 -31.59 0.80 -0.98
N GLU A 109 -32.57 -0.08 -1.11
CA GLU A 109 -32.35 -1.38 -1.77
C GLU A 109 -31.89 -1.25 -3.24
N GLU A 110 -32.41 -0.27 -3.98
CA GLU A 110 -32.00 0.00 -5.36
C GLU A 110 -30.55 0.51 -5.45
N ASP A 111 -30.11 1.31 -4.48
CA ASP A 111 -28.73 1.78 -4.41
C ASP A 111 -27.78 0.67 -3.98
N TYR A 112 -28.21 -0.21 -3.07
CA TYR A 112 -27.44 -1.40 -2.70
C TYR A 112 -27.19 -2.28 -3.92
N LYS A 113 -28.24 -2.60 -4.70
CA LYS A 113 -28.13 -3.40 -5.92
C LYS A 113 -27.20 -2.78 -6.97
N SER A 114 -27.19 -1.44 -7.07
CA SER A 114 -26.43 -0.72 -8.11
C SER A 114 -24.99 -0.41 -7.72
N PHE A 115 -24.72 -0.09 -6.45
CA PHE A 115 -23.42 0.47 -6.04
C PHE A 115 -22.65 -0.35 -5.02
N VAL A 116 -23.28 -1.29 -4.33
CA VAL A 116 -22.60 -2.12 -3.32
C VAL A 116 -22.54 -3.56 -3.77
N ARG A 117 -23.70 -4.16 -4.06
CA ARG A 117 -23.83 -5.55 -4.50
C ARG A 117 -22.85 -5.92 -5.63
N PRO A 118 -22.63 -5.12 -6.70
CA PRO A 118 -21.70 -5.51 -7.76
C PRO A 118 -20.25 -5.71 -7.29
N TRP A 119 -19.90 -5.15 -6.13
CA TRP A 119 -18.56 -5.10 -5.56
C TRP A 119 -18.37 -6.01 -4.34
N GLU A 120 -19.41 -6.74 -3.91
CA GLU A 120 -19.36 -7.77 -2.87
C GLU A 120 -18.70 -9.08 -3.37
N SER A 121 -17.53 -8.91 -3.98
CA SER A 121 -16.71 -9.94 -4.62
C SER A 121 -16.63 -11.26 -3.88
N THR A 122 -16.28 -11.23 -2.59
CA THR A 122 -16.06 -12.45 -1.80
C THR A 122 -17.31 -13.32 -1.76
N ILE A 123 -18.51 -12.73 -1.58
CA ILE A 123 -19.78 -13.46 -1.57
C ILE A 123 -20.04 -14.14 -2.91
N HIS A 124 -19.77 -13.46 -4.03
CA HIS A 124 -19.96 -14.06 -5.35
C HIS A 124 -18.98 -15.18 -5.63
N LEU A 125 -17.71 -15.01 -5.25
CA LEU A 125 -16.69 -16.03 -5.46
C LEU A 125 -16.95 -17.28 -4.62
N ILE A 126 -17.45 -17.13 -3.38
CA ILE A 126 -17.88 -18.27 -2.56
C ILE A 126 -18.99 -19.05 -3.28
N LYS A 127 -20.02 -18.37 -3.80
CA LYS A 127 -21.10 -19.01 -4.57
C LYS A 127 -20.64 -19.71 -5.86
N ILE A 128 -19.54 -19.25 -6.45
CA ILE A 128 -18.91 -19.93 -7.58
C ILE A 128 -18.15 -21.16 -7.06
N ARG A 129 -17.33 -20.98 -6.02
CA ARG A 129 -16.50 -22.03 -5.40
C ARG A 129 -17.33 -23.23 -4.94
N GLU A 130 -18.49 -22.99 -4.34
CA GLU A 130 -19.43 -24.04 -3.88
C GLU A 130 -19.92 -24.97 -5.00
N LYS A 131 -19.83 -24.52 -6.26
CA LYS A 131 -20.25 -25.29 -7.43
C LYS A 131 -19.08 -25.95 -8.17
N LEU A 132 -17.84 -25.68 -7.74
CA LEU A 132 -16.66 -26.26 -8.36
C LEU A 132 -16.37 -27.62 -7.75
N SER A 133 -15.97 -28.57 -8.59
CA SER A 133 -15.35 -29.81 -8.13
C SER A 133 -13.87 -29.62 -7.85
N ASP A 134 -13.27 -30.55 -7.10
CA ASP A 134 -11.86 -30.47 -6.69
C ASP A 134 -10.89 -30.42 -7.89
N ASP A 135 -11.22 -31.10 -9.00
CA ASP A 135 -10.42 -31.09 -10.23
C ASP A 135 -10.43 -29.74 -10.97
N GLN A 136 -11.43 -28.88 -10.70
CA GLN A 136 -11.48 -27.52 -11.23
C GLN A 136 -10.65 -26.53 -10.40
N ILE A 137 -10.18 -26.95 -9.22
CA ILE A 137 -9.37 -26.10 -8.34
C ILE A 137 -7.91 -26.14 -8.78
N VAL A 138 -7.44 -25.00 -9.28
CA VAL A 138 -6.07 -24.81 -9.73
C VAL A 138 -5.18 -24.45 -8.54
N GLN A 139 -4.11 -25.23 -8.35
CA GLN A 139 -3.10 -24.92 -7.34
C GLN A 139 -2.42 -23.58 -7.64
N LYS A 140 -2.27 -22.73 -6.61
CA LYS A 140 -1.54 -21.47 -6.77
C LYS A 140 -0.12 -21.73 -7.28
N LYS A 141 0.32 -20.90 -8.21
CA LYS A 141 1.72 -20.83 -8.62
C LYS A 141 2.47 -19.97 -7.59
N PRO A 142 3.56 -20.47 -7.00
CA PRO A 142 4.34 -19.69 -6.05
C PRO A 142 4.97 -18.49 -6.76
N TYR A 143 4.92 -17.32 -6.12
CA TYR A 143 5.60 -16.13 -6.60
C TYR A 143 6.58 -15.61 -5.54
N SER A 144 7.77 -15.19 -5.98
CA SER A 144 8.78 -14.58 -5.13
C SER A 144 9.16 -13.20 -5.65
N ILE A 145 9.42 -12.27 -4.74
CA ILE A 145 9.97 -10.96 -5.08
C ILE A 145 11.48 -11.03 -4.88
N ASP A 146 12.24 -10.80 -5.94
CA ASP A 146 13.66 -10.54 -5.81
C ASP A 146 13.88 -9.05 -5.48
N LEU A 147 14.44 -8.81 -4.30
CA LEU A 147 14.87 -7.51 -3.87
C LEU A 147 16.38 -7.43 -4.07
N ASN A 148 16.82 -6.46 -4.86
CA ASN A 148 18.24 -6.20 -5.11
C ASN A 148 18.89 -5.54 -3.87
N ILE A 149 18.90 -6.24 -2.74
CA ILE A 149 19.55 -5.82 -1.50
C ILE A 149 21.04 -6.13 -1.61
N VAL A 150 21.88 -5.17 -1.22
CA VAL A 150 23.33 -5.35 -1.15
C VAL A 150 23.67 -5.85 0.25
N ASP A 151 24.51 -6.88 0.35
CA ASP A 151 24.97 -7.41 1.63
C ASP A 151 25.62 -6.32 2.50
N PHE A 152 25.45 -6.44 3.81
CA PHE A 152 26.13 -5.57 4.75
C PHE A 152 27.67 -5.75 4.64
N PRO A 153 28.46 -4.67 4.59
CA PRO A 153 29.91 -4.77 4.43
C PRO A 153 30.57 -5.55 5.59
N LYS A 154 31.41 -6.55 5.25
CA LYS A 154 32.11 -7.39 6.23
C LYS A 154 33.06 -6.55 7.11
N GLU A 155 33.87 -5.73 6.46
CA GLU A 155 34.84 -4.84 7.08
C GLU A 155 34.30 -3.42 7.18
N THR A 156 34.30 -2.85 8.38
CA THR A 156 33.96 -1.44 8.63
C THR A 156 34.88 -0.88 9.71
N SER A 157 35.19 0.41 9.65
CA SER A 157 35.93 1.13 10.72
C SER A 157 35.04 1.54 11.89
N LEU A 158 33.79 1.10 11.90
CA LEU A 158 32.80 1.47 12.90
C LEU A 158 33.07 0.77 14.23
N THR A 159 32.80 1.46 15.34
CA THR A 159 32.74 0.81 16.65
C THR A 159 31.67 -0.28 16.66
N LYS A 160 31.79 -1.25 17.57
CA LYS A 160 30.83 -2.36 17.70
C LYS A 160 29.39 -1.86 17.79
N ASP A 161 29.12 -0.87 18.65
CA ASP A 161 27.77 -0.34 18.84
C ASP A 161 27.20 0.36 17.61
N LYS A 162 28.01 1.18 16.91
CA LYS A 162 27.60 1.80 15.64
C LYS A 162 27.34 0.72 14.58
N LYS A 163 28.22 -0.29 14.48
CA LYS A 163 28.07 -1.40 13.52
C LYS A 163 26.74 -2.14 13.73
N GLU A 164 26.36 -2.44 14.97
CA GLU A 164 25.09 -3.09 15.28
C GLU A 164 23.88 -2.18 14.97
N ALA A 165 23.96 -0.87 15.23
CA ALA A 165 22.90 0.08 14.85
C ALA A 165 22.70 0.15 13.32
N TYR A 166 23.77 0.19 12.53
CA TYR A 166 23.66 0.14 11.06
C TYR A 166 23.15 -1.21 10.55
N LYS A 167 23.56 -2.33 11.16
CA LYS A 167 22.99 -3.65 10.84
C LYS A 167 21.49 -3.70 11.11
N ALA A 168 21.01 -3.11 12.21
CA ALA A 168 19.58 -3.02 12.50
C ALA A 168 18.83 -2.24 11.40
N ILE A 169 19.40 -1.13 10.92
CA ILE A 169 18.83 -0.37 9.78
C ILE A 169 18.87 -1.16 8.48
N HIS A 170 19.96 -1.88 8.20
CA HIS A 170 20.09 -2.73 7.02
C HIS A 170 19.01 -3.82 7.02
N ASN A 171 18.91 -4.55 8.13
CA ASN A 171 17.86 -5.55 8.37
C ASN A 171 16.47 -4.93 8.24
N LEU A 172 16.25 -3.69 8.71
CA LEU A 172 14.97 -3.00 8.56
C LEU A 172 14.64 -2.67 7.09
N ILE A 173 15.62 -2.27 6.28
CA ILE A 173 15.42 -2.01 4.84
C ILE A 173 15.19 -3.32 4.08
N GLU A 174 15.75 -4.42 4.57
CA GLU A 174 15.53 -5.79 4.09
C GLU A 174 14.20 -6.39 4.59
N THR A 175 13.70 -5.96 5.75
CA THR A 175 12.60 -6.54 6.54
C THR A 175 11.27 -6.74 5.81
N ILE A 176 11.09 -6.10 4.66
CA ILE A 176 10.14 -6.67 3.70
C ILE A 176 10.87 -7.84 3.06
N GLU A 177 11.00 -8.89 3.87
CA GLU A 177 11.75 -10.11 3.59
C GLU A 177 11.41 -10.60 2.18
N PRO A 178 12.29 -11.37 1.52
CA PRO A 178 11.89 -12.12 0.34
C PRO A 178 10.75 -13.06 0.75
N LEU A 179 9.52 -12.57 0.60
CA LEU A 179 8.32 -13.33 0.88
C LEU A 179 8.23 -14.38 -0.22
N LYS A 180 8.55 -15.61 0.17
CA LYS A 180 8.44 -16.79 -0.68
C LYS A 180 7.01 -17.29 -0.64
N ASP A 181 6.64 -18.00 -1.70
CA ASP A 181 5.35 -18.67 -1.81
C ASP A 181 4.13 -17.73 -1.66
N LEU A 182 4.25 -16.49 -2.14
CA LEU A 182 3.14 -15.56 -2.18
C LEU A 182 2.23 -15.80 -3.38
N THR A 183 0.98 -15.35 -3.27
CA THR A 183 0.20 -15.04 -4.47
C THR A 183 0.84 -13.85 -5.21
N TYR A 184 0.69 -13.80 -6.54
CA TYR A 184 1.18 -12.67 -7.32
C TYR A 184 0.59 -11.33 -6.83
N ALA A 185 -0.70 -11.30 -6.48
CA ALA A 185 -1.35 -10.09 -5.97
C ALA A 185 -0.69 -9.61 -4.69
N ARG A 186 -0.45 -10.52 -3.73
CA ARG A 186 0.25 -10.21 -2.48
C ARG A 186 1.64 -9.68 -2.77
N ALA A 187 2.40 -10.36 -3.62
CA ALA A 187 3.75 -9.97 -3.96
C ALA A 187 3.80 -8.55 -4.57
N HIS A 188 2.89 -8.24 -5.48
CA HIS A 188 2.79 -6.91 -6.05
C HIS A 188 2.46 -5.85 -4.99
N LEU A 189 1.51 -6.12 -4.09
CA LEU A 189 1.15 -5.21 -2.99
C LEU A 189 2.33 -4.98 -2.04
N MET A 190 3.03 -6.03 -1.64
CA MET A 190 4.21 -5.95 -0.77
C MET A 190 5.33 -5.13 -1.43
N LYS A 191 5.54 -5.30 -2.74
CA LYS A 191 6.49 -4.47 -3.51
C LYS A 191 6.13 -3.00 -3.49
N GLU A 192 4.85 -2.65 -3.61
CA GLU A 192 4.41 -1.27 -3.48
C GLU A 192 4.62 -0.76 -2.05
N TYR A 193 4.17 -1.50 -1.03
CA TYR A 193 4.32 -1.10 0.38
C TYR A 193 5.79 -0.88 0.73
N ARG A 194 6.69 -1.69 0.20
CA ARG A 194 8.13 -1.50 0.33
C ARG A 194 8.60 -0.17 -0.18
N LYS A 195 8.19 0.25 -1.37
CA LYS A 195 8.57 1.56 -1.91
C LYS A 195 8.13 2.68 -0.97
N TYR A 196 6.92 2.59 -0.42
CA TYR A 196 6.40 3.55 0.55
C TYR A 196 7.24 3.59 1.82
N PHE A 197 7.49 2.42 2.40
CA PHE A 197 8.25 2.30 3.63
C PHE A 197 9.67 2.83 3.50
N ILE A 198 10.40 2.39 2.47
CA ILE A 198 11.77 2.85 2.22
C ILE A 198 11.79 4.36 1.97
N LYS A 199 10.82 4.91 1.22
CA LYS A 199 10.74 6.36 1.03
C LYS A 199 10.44 7.07 2.36
N LEU A 200 9.60 6.52 3.22
CA LEU A 200 9.32 7.08 4.54
C LEU A 200 10.58 7.13 5.42
N LEU A 201 11.33 6.03 5.53
CA LEU A 201 12.60 6.00 6.25
C LEU A 201 13.61 7.02 5.69
N TRP A 202 13.70 7.11 4.37
CA TRP A 202 14.55 8.09 3.69
C TRP A 202 14.20 9.53 4.08
N VAL A 203 12.90 9.87 4.09
CA VAL A 203 12.44 11.23 4.45
C VAL A 203 12.68 11.51 5.93
N PHE A 204 12.42 10.57 6.84
CA PHE A 204 12.77 10.73 8.25
C PHE A 204 14.28 10.90 8.45
N GLY A 205 15.10 10.13 7.73
CA GLY A 205 16.56 10.25 7.82
C GLY A 205 17.08 11.61 7.34
N LEU A 206 16.47 12.18 6.29
CA LEU A 206 16.87 13.49 5.77
C LEU A 206 16.34 14.68 6.58
N PHE A 207 15.08 14.64 7.00
CA PHE A 207 14.36 15.83 7.49
C PHE A 207 13.74 15.65 8.88
N GLY A 208 13.80 14.45 9.46
CA GLY A 208 13.27 14.22 10.78
C GLY A 208 14.13 14.90 11.83
N ASP A 209 13.52 15.70 12.71
CA ASP A 209 14.20 16.26 13.87
C ASP A 209 14.28 15.22 14.97
N LEU A 210 15.49 14.96 15.47
CA LEU A 210 15.67 14.09 16.63
C LEU A 210 15.19 14.80 17.89
N LYS A 211 14.16 14.25 18.53
CA LYS A 211 13.61 14.71 19.80
C LYS A 211 13.74 13.62 20.87
N LYS A 212 13.90 14.05 22.12
CA LYS A 212 13.80 13.19 23.29
C LYS A 212 12.66 13.71 24.16
N ASP A 213 11.75 12.82 24.53
CA ASP A 213 10.70 13.09 25.50
C ASP A 213 10.59 11.92 26.49
N GLU A 214 9.59 11.95 27.36
CA GLU A 214 9.33 10.89 28.35
C GLU A 214 9.11 9.51 27.69
N GLY A 215 8.66 9.48 26.43
CA GLY A 215 8.48 8.27 25.64
C GLY A 215 9.73 7.78 24.91
N GLY A 216 10.89 8.42 25.13
CA GLY A 216 12.17 8.04 24.53
C GLY A 216 12.60 8.95 23.37
N ALA A 217 13.47 8.43 22.50
CA ALA A 217 13.95 9.16 21.33
C ALA A 217 13.08 8.89 20.10
N SER A 218 12.80 9.94 19.32
CA SER A 218 12.05 9.83 18.07
C SER A 218 12.53 10.83 17.02
N LEU A 219 12.30 10.51 15.75
CA LEU A 219 12.40 11.46 14.65
C LEU A 219 11.01 12.05 14.38
N VAL A 220 10.95 13.37 14.34
CA VAL A 220 9.72 14.15 14.20
C VAL A 220 9.75 14.88 12.87
N LEU A 221 8.73 14.65 12.03
CA LEU A 221 8.69 15.11 10.64
C LEU A 221 7.40 15.90 10.38
N GLY A 222 7.54 17.18 10.03
CA GLY A 222 6.42 18.04 9.66
C GLY A 222 5.81 17.70 8.30
N HIS A 223 4.57 18.15 8.10
CA HIS A 223 3.84 17.92 6.84
C HIS A 223 4.53 18.55 5.61
N LYS A 224 5.20 19.70 5.77
CA LYS A 224 5.83 20.41 4.64
C LYS A 224 6.99 19.60 4.07
N GLU A 225 7.89 19.16 4.95
CA GLU A 225 9.06 18.34 4.65
C GLU A 225 8.63 17.01 4.06
N TYR A 226 7.61 16.38 4.66
CA TYR A 226 7.00 15.16 4.14
C TYR A 226 6.58 15.31 2.67
N PHE A 227 5.78 16.34 2.35
CA PHE A 227 5.31 16.52 0.98
C PHE A 227 6.37 17.03 0.02
N GLN A 228 7.39 17.75 0.48
CA GLN A 228 8.49 18.20 -0.38
C GLN A 228 9.17 17.01 -1.06
N GLU A 229 9.42 15.94 -0.33
CA GLU A 229 10.06 14.74 -0.90
C GLU A 229 9.10 13.70 -1.46
N MET A 230 7.90 13.55 -0.89
CA MET A 230 6.92 12.57 -1.36
C MET A 230 6.31 12.94 -2.73
N LYS A 231 6.35 14.23 -3.12
CA LYS A 231 5.88 14.69 -4.44
C LYS A 231 6.70 14.14 -5.61
N LYS A 232 7.95 13.70 -5.40
CA LYS A 232 8.86 13.23 -6.45
C LYS A 232 8.61 11.77 -6.88
N GLY A 233 7.35 11.35 -7.08
CA GLY A 233 7.07 10.17 -7.91
C GLY A 233 6.02 9.13 -7.48
N ALA A 234 5.06 9.38 -6.59
CA ALA A 234 3.92 8.43 -6.48
C ALA A 234 2.62 9.02 -5.91
N ARG A 235 1.49 8.44 -6.35
CA ARG A 235 0.13 8.83 -5.96
C ARG A 235 -0.35 8.20 -4.65
N TYR A 236 0.27 7.12 -4.15
CA TYR A 236 -0.21 6.44 -2.93
C TYR A 236 0.44 6.94 -1.63
N TYR A 237 1.28 7.98 -1.68
CA TYR A 237 2.02 8.44 -0.49
C TYR A 237 1.09 9.07 0.54
N SER A 238 -0.17 9.33 0.20
CA SER A 238 -1.08 10.02 1.09
C SER A 238 -2.06 9.11 1.81
N ASN A 239 -2.31 7.84 1.40
CA ASN A 239 -3.37 7.02 2.01
C ASN A 239 -2.97 6.49 3.40
N TRP A 240 -3.22 7.31 4.43
CA TRP A 240 -2.84 7.05 5.80
C TRP A 240 -3.49 5.79 6.38
N THR A 241 -4.79 5.61 6.16
CA THR A 241 -5.51 4.44 6.67
C THR A 241 -4.91 3.14 6.18
N HIS A 242 -4.48 3.12 4.92
CA HIS A 242 -3.83 1.96 4.35
C HIS A 242 -2.47 1.68 5.00
N LEU A 243 -1.62 2.71 5.17
CA LEU A 243 -0.33 2.57 5.85
C LEU A 243 -0.50 2.11 7.30
N LYS A 244 -1.40 2.76 8.05
CA LYS A 244 -1.70 2.44 9.45
C LYS A 244 -2.24 1.03 9.62
N GLY A 245 -3.15 0.59 8.75
CA GLY A 245 -3.83 -0.69 8.89
C GLY A 245 -3.05 -1.90 8.37
N LYS A 246 -2.12 -1.69 7.42
CA LYS A 246 -1.40 -2.81 6.75
C LYS A 246 0.10 -2.79 6.99
N MET A 247 0.73 -1.64 6.92
CA MET A 247 2.19 -1.52 6.93
C MET A 247 2.75 -1.37 8.35
N PHE A 248 2.16 -0.48 9.15
CA PHE A 248 2.67 -0.20 10.50
C PHE A 248 2.70 -1.40 11.43
N PRO A 249 1.71 -2.33 11.42
CA PRO A 249 1.81 -3.54 12.22
C PRO A 249 3.02 -4.42 11.85
N ILE A 250 3.48 -4.39 10.60
CA ILE A 250 4.69 -5.10 10.16
C ILE A 250 5.94 -4.41 10.71
N LEU A 251 5.95 -3.08 10.71
CA LEU A 251 7.05 -2.26 11.23
C LEU A 251 7.18 -2.35 12.75
N GLU A 252 6.05 -2.35 13.44
CA GLU A 252 5.99 -2.44 14.90
C GLU A 252 6.56 -3.78 15.40
N LYS A 253 6.28 -4.89 14.68
CA LYS A 253 6.93 -6.19 14.93
C LYS A 253 8.45 -6.18 14.77
N LYS A 254 9.00 -5.13 14.16
CA LYS A 254 10.43 -4.97 13.87
C LYS A 254 10.99 -3.74 14.62
N GLY A 255 10.26 -3.27 15.63
CA GLY A 255 10.71 -2.21 16.52
C GLY A 255 10.56 -0.82 15.96
N VAL A 256 9.74 -0.61 14.94
CA VAL A 256 9.54 0.71 14.37
C VAL A 256 8.10 1.13 14.57
N LYS A 257 7.91 2.13 15.43
CA LYS A 257 6.60 2.72 15.67
C LYS A 257 6.49 4.01 14.88
N VAL A 258 5.38 4.18 14.14
CA VAL A 258 5.09 5.42 13.42
C VAL A 258 3.72 5.93 13.85
N GLU A 259 3.67 7.18 14.29
CA GLU A 259 2.48 7.83 14.81
C GLU A 259 2.19 9.11 14.02
N LEU A 260 0.91 9.40 13.80
CA LEU A 260 0.44 10.69 13.32
C LEU A 260 -0.02 11.51 14.51
N ILE A 261 0.60 12.67 14.67
CA ILE A 261 0.29 13.65 15.71
C ILE A 261 -0.39 14.82 15.02
N PRO A 262 -1.73 14.89 15.04
CA PRO A 262 -2.43 16.02 14.46
C PRO A 262 -2.37 17.21 15.43
N GLU A 263 -2.09 18.41 14.94
CA GLU A 263 -2.17 19.67 15.72
C GLU A 263 -3.64 20.09 15.93
N THR A 264 -4.56 19.46 15.21
CA THR A 264 -6.01 19.67 15.30
C THR A 264 -6.75 18.32 15.34
N LYS A 265 -8.08 18.31 15.23
CA LYS A 265 -8.85 17.05 15.13
C LYS A 265 -8.43 16.24 13.89
N ILE A 266 -8.36 14.92 13.99
CA ILE A 266 -7.83 14.05 12.93
C ILE A 266 -8.62 14.11 11.62
N GLU A 267 -9.93 14.38 11.70
CA GLU A 267 -10.81 14.57 10.55
C GLU A 267 -10.43 15.81 9.73
N LYS A 268 -9.78 16.80 10.39
CA LYS A 268 -9.29 18.00 9.71
C LYS A 268 -7.97 17.76 8.99
N VAL A 269 -7.17 16.76 9.38
CA VAL A 269 -5.87 16.45 8.74
C VAL A 269 -5.97 15.41 7.63
N LEU A 270 -7.05 14.64 7.58
CA LEU A 270 -7.31 13.65 6.54
C LEU A 270 -8.33 14.14 5.50
N THR A 271 -8.13 13.80 4.23
CA THR A 271 -9.14 13.95 3.17
C THR A 271 -10.32 13.00 3.42
N PRO A 272 -11.46 13.16 2.73
CA PRO A 272 -12.56 12.19 2.79
C PRO A 272 -12.13 10.76 2.42
N THR A 273 -11.15 10.63 1.51
CA THR A 273 -10.51 9.36 1.16
C THR A 273 -9.47 8.87 2.18
N LYS A 274 -9.46 9.47 3.38
CA LYS A 274 -8.54 9.22 4.49
C LYS A 274 -7.06 9.37 4.14
N SER A 275 -6.76 10.27 3.20
CA SER A 275 -5.40 10.61 2.84
C SER A 275 -4.88 11.80 3.65
N LEU A 276 -3.59 11.90 3.95
CA LEU A 276 -3.01 13.10 4.58
C LEU A 276 -3.20 14.34 3.69
N LYS A 277 -3.72 15.43 4.26
CA LYS A 277 -3.86 16.72 3.55
C LYS A 277 -2.50 17.41 3.44
N LYS A 278 -2.27 18.06 2.29
CA LYS A 278 -1.10 18.90 2.01
C LYS A 278 -1.01 20.14 2.89
N SER A 279 -2.16 20.76 3.13
CA SER A 279 -2.34 21.83 4.09
C SER A 279 -2.85 21.19 5.38
N GLY A 280 -2.03 21.14 6.42
CA GLY A 280 -2.51 20.60 7.69
C GLY A 280 -1.43 20.65 8.74
N GLY A 281 -1.77 21.23 9.90
CA GLY A 281 -1.01 21.12 11.12
C GLY A 281 -1.02 19.68 11.61
N TRP A 282 -0.07 18.89 11.13
CA TRP A 282 0.19 17.54 11.59
C TRP A 282 1.66 17.22 11.41
N THR A 283 2.11 16.29 12.25
CA THR A 283 3.48 15.82 12.32
C THR A 283 3.47 14.30 12.38
N LEU A 284 4.45 13.66 11.74
CA LEU A 284 4.71 12.24 11.91
C LEU A 284 5.85 12.06 12.91
N ARG A 285 5.68 11.10 13.80
CA ARG A 285 6.71 10.69 14.76
C ARG A 285 7.10 9.25 14.46
N MET A 286 8.39 8.99 14.35
CA MET A 286 8.94 7.64 14.22
C MET A 286 9.91 7.36 15.36
N SER A 287 9.70 6.27 16.09
CA SER A 287 10.61 5.81 17.13
C SER A 287 11.09 4.39 16.86
N PHE A 288 12.26 4.08 17.42
CA PHE A 288 12.89 2.78 17.36
C PHE A 288 12.83 2.13 18.74
N GLY A 289 12.47 0.85 18.78
CA GLY A 289 12.51 0.00 19.96
C GLY A 289 13.94 -0.42 20.31
N LYS A 290 14.06 -1.27 21.34
CA LYS A 290 15.34 -1.76 21.89
C LYS A 290 16.16 -2.55 20.86
N GLU A 291 15.51 -3.39 20.08
CA GLU A 291 16.08 -4.16 18.97
C GLU A 291 16.68 -3.27 17.88
N MET A 292 16.12 -2.07 17.71
CA MET A 292 16.60 -1.05 16.78
C MET A 292 17.59 -0.06 17.43
N ARG A 293 18.07 -0.36 18.64
CA ARG A 293 19.03 0.46 19.40
C ARG A 293 18.53 1.87 19.72
N GLU A 294 17.20 2.05 19.79
CA GLU A 294 16.51 3.30 20.16
C GLU A 294 17.16 4.54 19.52
N ILE A 295 17.77 5.41 20.32
CA ILE A 295 18.41 6.65 19.88
C ILE A 295 19.57 6.44 18.90
N GLU A 296 20.38 5.40 19.12
CA GLU A 296 21.58 5.18 18.30
C GLU A 296 21.21 4.70 16.90
N GLY A 297 20.13 3.91 16.80
CA GLY A 297 19.56 3.55 15.51
C GLY A 297 18.98 4.76 14.76
N LEU A 298 18.26 5.65 15.44
CA LEU A 298 17.73 6.87 14.80
C LEU A 298 18.87 7.78 14.28
N LYS A 299 19.91 7.99 15.10
CA LYS A 299 21.11 8.75 14.68
C LYS A 299 21.82 8.08 13.50
N SER A 300 21.98 6.76 13.55
CA SER A 300 22.61 6.00 12.47
C SER A 300 21.80 6.09 11.17
N LEU A 301 20.46 6.12 11.24
CA LEU A 301 19.59 6.31 10.08
C LEU A 301 19.82 7.69 9.45
N GLN A 302 19.77 8.76 10.26
CA GLN A 302 20.02 10.12 9.77
C GLN A 302 21.41 10.22 9.14
N ARG A 303 22.45 9.72 9.82
CA ARG A 303 23.82 9.76 9.32
C ARG A 303 23.98 8.99 8.02
N TYR A 304 23.42 7.78 7.92
CA TYR A 304 23.46 6.97 6.70
C TYR A 304 22.87 7.72 5.51
N VAL A 305 21.68 8.28 5.72
CA VAL A 305 20.92 8.98 4.69
C VAL A 305 21.64 10.26 4.25
N SER A 306 22.15 11.06 5.19
CA SER A 306 22.95 12.25 4.88
C SER A 306 24.21 11.91 4.09
N LEU A 307 24.96 10.88 4.49
CA LEU A 307 26.16 10.45 3.77
C LEU A 307 25.85 10.02 2.34
N LEU A 308 24.79 9.23 2.14
CA LEU A 308 24.37 8.87 0.78
C LEU A 308 24.00 10.11 -0.02
N ASN A 309 23.26 11.05 0.57
CA ASN A 309 22.82 12.26 -0.11
C ASN A 309 24.01 13.15 -0.54
N GLU A 310 24.97 13.35 0.36
CA GLU A 310 26.20 14.13 0.11
C GLU A 310 27.09 13.49 -0.98
N ASN A 311 27.27 12.17 -0.94
CA ASN A 311 28.25 11.51 -1.81
C ASN A 311 27.66 11.03 -3.14
N LYS A 312 26.35 10.75 -3.20
CA LYS A 312 25.70 10.16 -4.40
C LYS A 312 24.63 11.05 -5.03
N GLY A 313 24.27 12.18 -4.42
CA GLY A 313 23.28 13.13 -4.95
C GLY A 313 22.00 12.45 -5.43
N LYS A 314 21.68 12.57 -6.73
CA LYS A 314 20.47 11.98 -7.34
C LYS A 314 20.41 10.44 -7.23
N ALA A 315 21.55 9.75 -7.09
CA ALA A 315 21.61 8.30 -6.95
C ALA A 315 21.52 7.82 -5.50
N ALA A 316 21.46 8.73 -4.53
CA ALA A 316 21.45 8.41 -3.10
C ALA A 316 20.26 7.54 -2.70
N TYR A 317 19.04 7.94 -3.07
CA TYR A 317 17.83 7.17 -2.77
C TYR A 317 17.84 5.77 -3.40
N LYS A 318 18.38 5.63 -4.63
CA LYS A 318 18.52 4.32 -5.28
C LYS A 318 19.44 3.40 -4.47
N SER A 319 20.54 3.94 -3.92
CA SER A 319 21.46 3.20 -3.06
C SER A 319 20.81 2.84 -1.73
N PHE A 320 20.11 3.79 -1.10
CA PHE A 320 19.37 3.56 0.13
C PHE A 320 18.32 2.45 -0.03
N ASN A 321 17.56 2.45 -1.12
CA ASN A 321 16.55 1.43 -1.42
C ASN A 321 17.11 0.03 -1.60
N LYS A 322 18.40 -0.09 -1.93
CA LYS A 322 19.14 -1.36 -2.01
C LYS A 322 19.86 -1.71 -0.71
N ALA A 323 19.68 -0.94 0.36
CA ALA A 323 20.47 -1.04 1.59
C ALA A 323 22.00 -1.00 1.35
N ASP A 324 22.47 -0.30 0.31
CA ASP A 324 23.89 -0.25 -0.04
C ASP A 324 24.72 0.57 0.96
N MET A 325 25.15 -0.10 2.02
CA MET A 325 25.94 0.46 3.12
C MET A 325 27.45 0.41 2.89
N ARG A 326 27.93 0.17 1.67
CA ARG A 326 29.37 0.21 1.38
C ARG A 326 29.99 1.59 1.57
N ILE A 327 29.18 2.66 1.57
CA ILE A 327 29.64 4.01 1.95
C ILE A 327 30.21 4.06 3.39
N LEU A 328 29.83 3.11 4.26
CA LEU A 328 30.35 2.99 5.62
C LEU A 328 31.82 2.52 5.68
N THR A 329 32.39 2.02 4.58
CA THR A 329 33.78 1.54 4.53
C THR A 329 34.77 2.60 4.06
N GLU A 330 34.27 3.73 3.56
CA GLU A 330 35.11 4.84 3.12
C GLU A 330 35.73 5.53 4.35
N LYS A 331 37.06 5.71 4.36
CA LYS A 331 37.85 6.24 5.50
C LYS A 331 37.61 7.73 5.84
N LYS A 332 36.40 8.27 5.63
CA LYS A 332 36.05 9.60 6.15
C LYS A 332 35.85 9.47 7.67
N SER A 333 36.36 10.41 8.47
CA SER A 333 36.29 10.35 9.95
C SER A 333 34.85 10.15 10.45
N TRP A 334 34.60 9.09 11.24
CA TRP A 334 33.28 8.59 11.69
C TRP A 334 32.90 8.92 13.12
#